data_AF-A0A835PXA8-F1
#
_entry.id   AF-A0A835PXA8-F1
#
_cell.length_a   1.000
_cell.length_b   1.000
_cell.length_c   1.000
_cell.angle_alpha   90.00
_cell.angle_beta   90.00
_cell.angle_gamma   90.00
#
_symmetry.space_group_name_H-M   'P 1'
#
loop_
_entity.id
_entity.type
_entity.pdbx_description
1 polymer ?
#
loop_
_entity_poly.entity_id
_entity_poly.type
_entity_poly.pdbx_seq_one_letter_code
_entity_poly.pdbx_strand_id
1 'polypeptide(L)'
;MQQYELQQAGSMSTENGILIAFIAFADRCVKLRAERYLSSITNSLEKILKCNVEVRLGLIMDDKWISLVPPPESLVSQKVEKNWVLAKSEKDST
;
A
#
# COMPACT_ATOMS: atom_id res chain seq x y z
N MET A 1 -15.31 8.08 -17.57
CA MET A 1 -13.90 8.47 -17.76
C MET A 1 -13.03 7.32 -17.27
N GLN A 2 -12.26 6.71 -18.17
CA GLN A 2 -11.36 5.59 -17.84
C GLN A 2 -10.37 6.04 -16.76
N GLN A 3 -10.27 5.24 -15.70
CA GLN A 3 -9.21 5.38 -14.70
C GLN A 3 -7.89 5.07 -15.40
N TYR A 4 -6.95 6.02 -15.37
CA TYR A 4 -5.59 5.79 -15.83
C TYR A 4 -4.96 4.70 -14.96
N GLU A 5 -4.58 3.62 -15.60
CA GLU A 5 -3.90 2.47 -15.02
C GLU A 5 -2.56 2.96 -14.43
N LEU A 6 -2.45 2.97 -13.10
CA LEU A 6 -1.21 3.31 -12.42
C LEU A 6 -0.22 2.16 -12.68
N GLN A 7 0.61 2.29 -13.72
CA GLN A 7 1.60 1.28 -14.07
C GLN A 7 2.69 1.08 -12.99
N GLN A 8 2.69 1.91 -11.93
CA GLN A 8 3.50 1.76 -10.72
C GLN A 8 2.74 2.34 -9.51
N ALA A 9 2.66 1.57 -8.43
CA ALA A 9 2.05 1.97 -7.16
C ALA A 9 3.12 1.94 -6.05
N GLY A 10 3.20 3.01 -5.26
CA GLY A 10 4.12 3.11 -4.12
C GLY A 10 3.36 3.41 -2.83
N SER A 11 3.84 2.88 -1.71
CA SER A 11 3.30 3.15 -0.38
C SER A 11 4.42 3.37 0.62
N MET A 12 4.16 4.14 1.66
CA MET A 12 5.10 4.37 2.76
C MET A 12 4.43 4.06 4.10
N SER A 13 5.16 3.37 4.97
CA SER A 13 4.74 3.06 6.34
C SER A 13 5.90 3.26 7.30
N THR A 14 5.65 3.45 8.59
CA THR A 14 6.73 3.58 9.59
C THR A 14 6.70 2.37 10.51
N GLU A 15 7.84 1.70 10.68
CA GLU A 15 8.01 0.56 11.59
C GLU A 15 9.24 0.82 12.46
N ASN A 16 9.10 0.77 13.79
CA ASN A 16 10.20 1.02 14.74
C ASN A 16 10.98 2.33 14.51
N GLY A 17 10.31 3.38 14.01
CA GLY A 17 10.92 4.67 13.71
C GLY A 17 11.69 4.74 12.38
N ILE A 18 11.67 3.68 11.58
CA ILE A 18 12.24 3.63 10.22
C ILE A 18 11.10 3.79 9.22
N LEU A 19 11.28 4.66 8.22
CA LEU A 19 10.33 4.80 7.14
C LEU A 19 10.56 3.69 6.11
N ILE A 20 9.54 2.91 5.80
CA ILE A 20 9.59 1.86 4.79
C ILE A 20 8.90 2.36 3.54
N ALA A 21 9.63 2.43 2.43
CA ALA A 21 9.12 2.78 1.11
C ALA A 21 8.99 1.53 0.25
N PHE A 22 7.74 1.16 -0.08
CA PHE A 22 7.43 0.06 -0.99
C PHE A 22 7.23 0.60 -2.41
N ILE A 23 7.95 0.02 -3.38
CA ILE A 23 7.85 0.38 -4.79
C ILE A 23 7.50 -0.87 -5.59
N ALA A 24 6.31 -0.88 -6.18
CA ALA A 24 5.82 -1.99 -7.00
C ALA A 24 6.07 -1.74 -8.48
N PHE A 25 6.67 -2.72 -9.16
CA PHE A 25 6.91 -2.71 -10.60
C PHE A 25 5.98 -3.72 -11.28
N ALA A 26 5.41 -3.35 -12.43
CA ALA A 26 4.71 -4.30 -13.28
C ALA A 26 5.69 -5.11 -14.16
N ASP A 27 6.82 -4.51 -14.55
CA ASP A 27 7.82 -5.15 -15.41
C ASP A 27 9.04 -5.64 -14.59
N ARG A 28 9.35 -6.94 -14.73
CA ARG A 28 10.52 -7.58 -14.13
C ARG A 28 11.83 -6.95 -14.58
N CYS A 29 11.97 -6.60 -15.86
CA CYS A 29 13.18 -5.95 -16.38
C CYS A 29 13.39 -4.58 -15.73
N VAL A 30 12.32 -3.83 -15.49
CA VAL A 30 12.39 -2.53 -14.80
C VAL A 30 12.75 -2.72 -13.33
N LYS A 31 12.13 -3.68 -12.62
CA LYS A 31 12.51 -4.02 -11.23
C LYS A 31 13.98 -4.38 -11.10
N LEU A 32 14.49 -5.27 -11.98
CA LEU A 32 15.90 -5.69 -11.96
C LEU A 32 16.86 -4.52 -12.21
N ARG A 33 16.45 -3.54 -13.03
CA ARG A 33 17.21 -2.29 -13.18
C ARG A 33 17.18 -1.48 -11.89
N ALA A 34 16.01 -1.29 -11.28
CA ALA A 34 15.87 -0.54 -10.03
C ALA A 34 16.70 -1.15 -8.87
N GLU A 35 16.79 -2.48 -8.78
CA GLU A 35 17.64 -3.17 -7.80
C GLU A 35 19.10 -2.76 -7.89
N ARG A 36 19.63 -2.52 -9.10
CA ARG A 36 21.01 -2.03 -9.30
C ARG A 36 21.23 -0.62 -8.77
N TYR A 37 20.16 0.14 -8.56
CA TYR A 37 20.18 1.52 -8.06
C TYR A 37 19.68 1.64 -6.62
N LEU A 38 19.44 0.53 -5.91
CA LEU A 38 18.79 0.55 -4.59
C LEU A 38 19.48 1.50 -3.61
N SER A 39 20.81 1.49 -3.54
CA SER A 39 21.57 2.41 -2.67
C SER A 39 21.38 3.89 -3.03
N SER A 40 21.31 4.20 -4.33
CA SER A 40 21.09 5.56 -4.82
C SER A 40 19.66 6.02 -4.57
N ILE A 41 18.69 5.13 -4.71
CA ILE A 41 17.27 5.37 -4.39
C ILE A 41 17.14 5.64 -2.89
N THR A 42 17.67 4.76 -2.04
CA THR A 42 17.65 4.93 -0.57
C THR A 42 18.29 6.25 -0.16
N ASN A 43 19.54 6.52 -0.59
CA ASN A 43 20.24 7.75 -0.24
C ASN A 43 19.49 9.01 -0.67
N SER A 44 18.84 8.97 -1.84
CA SER A 44 18.03 10.11 -2.31
C SER A 44 16.80 10.32 -1.43
N LEU A 45 16.09 9.24 -1.08
CA LEU A 45 14.93 9.31 -0.19
C LEU A 45 15.32 9.78 1.21
N GLU A 46 16.40 9.25 1.78
CA GLU A 46 16.89 9.66 3.09
C GLU A 46 17.28 11.13 3.13
N LYS A 47 17.96 11.64 2.08
CA LYS A 47 18.32 13.06 1.98
C LYS A 47 17.11 13.98 1.86
N ILE A 48 16.14 13.61 1.02
CA ILE A 48 14.95 14.44 0.78
C ILE A 48 14.04 14.43 2.00
N LEU A 49 13.83 13.27 2.62
CA LEU A 49 12.91 13.08 3.74
C LEU A 49 13.56 13.32 5.11
N LYS A 50 14.89 13.43 5.17
CA LYS A 50 15.69 13.66 6.39
C LYS A 50 15.44 12.62 7.50
N CYS A 51 15.20 11.37 7.11
CA CYS A 51 15.03 10.23 8.01
C CYS A 51 15.63 8.97 7.37
N ASN A 52 15.88 7.95 8.18
CA ASN A 52 16.30 6.64 7.67
C ASN A 52 15.16 5.97 6.91
N VAL A 53 15.48 5.41 5.75
CA VAL A 53 14.48 4.79 4.87
C VAL A 53 14.91 3.37 4.50
N GLU A 54 14.02 2.40 4.70
CA GLU A 54 14.14 1.06 4.12
C GLU A 54 13.35 1.01 2.81
N VAL A 55 14.03 0.71 1.70
CA VAL A 55 13.37 0.61 0.38
C VAL A 55 13.13 -0.85 0.04
N ARG A 56 11.87 -1.21 -0.23
CA ARG A 56 11.44 -2.57 -0.61
C ARG A 56 10.87 -2.56 -2.02
N LEU A 57 11.50 -3.29 -2.94
CA LEU A 57 11.12 -3.37 -4.34
C LEU A 57 10.31 -4.66 -4.63
N GLY A 58 9.07 -4.52 -5.11
CA GLY A 58 8.16 -5.63 -5.41
C GLY A 58 7.84 -5.76 -6.89
N LEU A 59 7.48 -6.97 -7.35
CA LEU A 59 6.93 -7.22 -8.69
C LEU A 59 5.43 -7.53 -8.54
N ILE A 60 4.59 -6.84 -9.31
CA ILE A 60 3.16 -7.15 -9.40
C ILE A 60 3.02 -8.38 -10.30
N MET A 61 2.48 -9.48 -9.79
CA MET A 61 2.07 -10.63 -10.61
C MET A 61 0.58 -10.47 -10.92
N ASP A 62 0.23 -10.63 -12.20
CA ASP A 62 -1.06 -10.25 -12.79
C ASP A 62 -2.29 -10.92 -12.16
N ASP A 63 -2.11 -11.92 -11.29
CA ASP A 63 -3.19 -12.67 -10.64
C ASP A 63 -3.21 -12.57 -9.10
N LYS A 64 -2.15 -12.07 -8.46
CA LYS A 64 -2.17 -11.76 -7.01
C LYS A 64 -1.12 -10.71 -6.66
N TRP A 65 -1.58 -9.68 -5.95
CA TRP A 65 -0.79 -8.78 -5.10
C TRP A 65 -0.17 -9.58 -3.92
N ILE A 66 0.69 -10.55 -4.22
CA ILE A 66 1.39 -11.33 -3.19
C ILE A 66 2.55 -10.46 -2.70
N SER A 67 2.38 -9.94 -1.48
CA SER A 67 3.40 -9.27 -0.65
C SER A 67 3.45 -7.73 -0.66
N LEU A 68 2.32 -7.06 -0.77
CA LEU A 68 2.20 -5.64 -0.40
C LEU A 68 1.23 -5.43 0.78
N VAL A 69 1.02 -6.48 1.58
CA VAL A 69 0.42 -6.37 2.91
C VAL A 69 1.59 -6.33 3.92
N PRO A 70 1.91 -5.18 4.54
CA PRO A 70 2.68 -5.20 5.79
C PRO A 70 1.92 -6.05 6.81
N PRO A 71 2.59 -6.79 7.72
CA PRO A 71 1.94 -7.70 8.66
C PRO A 71 0.72 -7.03 9.29
N PRO A 72 -0.44 -7.68 9.34
CA PRO A 72 -1.63 -7.05 9.88
C PRO A 72 -1.48 -6.88 11.39
N GLU A 73 -0.98 -5.73 11.83
CA GLU A 73 -1.18 -5.24 13.20
C GLU A 73 -2.64 -4.81 13.46
N SER A 74 -3.55 -4.98 12.50
CA SER A 74 -4.97 -4.61 12.63
C SER A 74 -5.88 -5.72 13.22
N LEU A 75 -5.35 -6.85 13.68
CA LEU A 75 -6.18 -7.83 14.41
C LEU A 75 -6.44 -7.47 15.88
N VAL A 76 -5.88 -6.36 16.38
CA VAL A 76 -6.22 -5.83 17.72
C VAL A 76 -6.93 -4.49 17.56
N SER A 77 -8.26 -4.56 17.51
CA SER A 77 -9.24 -3.57 18.01
C SER A 77 -10.36 -3.26 17.02
N GLN A 78 -11.58 -3.32 17.56
CA GLN A 78 -12.85 -2.80 17.02
C GLN A 78 -13.67 -3.72 16.11
N LYS A 79 -14.21 -4.74 16.77
CA LYS A 79 -15.61 -5.14 16.60
C LYS A 79 -16.55 -4.02 17.10
N VAL A 80 -16.74 -2.96 16.32
CA VAL A 80 -17.73 -1.86 16.47
C VAL A 80 -17.77 -1.26 15.05
N GLU A 81 -18.81 -1.19 14.24
CA GLU A 81 -20.26 -1.10 14.43
C GLU A 81 -20.88 -1.37 13.04
N LYS A 82 -21.75 -2.37 12.90
CA LYS A 82 -22.55 -2.59 11.68
C LYS A 82 -24.02 -2.59 12.05
N ASN A 83 -24.56 -1.44 12.42
CA ASN A 83 -26.00 -1.22 12.50
C ASN A 83 -26.35 0.12 11.83
N TRP A 84 -26.30 0.16 10.51
CA TRP A 84 -27.09 1.12 9.72
C TRP A 84 -27.57 0.40 8.47
N VAL A 85 -28.85 0.06 8.47
CA VAL A 85 -29.83 0.00 7.36
C VAL A 85 -30.89 -1.03 7.75
N LEU A 86 -31.98 -0.53 8.36
CA LEU A 86 -33.39 -0.89 8.06
C LEU A 86 -34.30 -0.18 9.08
N ALA A 87 -34.41 1.15 8.92
CA ALA A 87 -35.55 1.91 9.43
C ALA A 87 -36.14 2.72 8.26
N LYS A 88 -36.97 2.04 7.47
CA LYS A 88 -38.05 2.62 6.68
C LYS A 88 -39.21 1.65 6.80
N SER A 89 -40.12 1.91 7.73
CA SER A 89 -41.27 2.80 7.63
C SER A 89 -42.51 1.93 7.47
N GLU A 90 -43.06 1.56 8.62
CA GLU A 90 -44.44 1.19 8.79
C GLU A 90 -45.31 2.41 8.48
N LYS A 91 -46.23 2.28 7.51
CA LYS A 91 -47.60 2.82 7.51
C LYS A 91 -48.26 2.63 6.15
N ASP A 92 -49.43 1.98 6.19
CA ASP A 92 -50.69 2.23 5.46
C ASP A 92 -51.50 0.92 5.58
N SER A 93 -52.27 0.68 6.65
CA SER A 93 -53.71 1.02 6.78
C SER A 93 -54.49 0.91 5.46
N THR A 94 -55.18 -0.21 5.26
CA THR A 94 -56.66 -0.30 5.26
C THR A 94 -57.05 -1.77 5.34
#